data_AF-A0A7Z9GAQ3-F1
#
_entry.id   AF-A0A7Z9GAQ3-F1
#
_cell.length_a   1.000
_cell.length_b   1.000
_cell.length_c   1.000
_cell.angle_alpha   90.00
_cell.angle_beta   90.00
_cell.angle_gamma   90.00
#
_symmetry.space_group_name_H-M   'P 1'
#
loop_
_entity.id
_entity.type
_entity.pdbx_description
1 polymer ?
#
loop_
_entity_poly.entity_id
_entity_poly.type
_entity_poly.pdbx_seq_one_letter_code
_entity_poly.pdbx_strand_id
1 'polypeptide(L)'
;MGVLAALPSFPDPGPLRLLAMSGTLSLVAFSATLMVVTKHGPRPEIKWTIIPLLLGAITVGFAGRAPEVHQWIAFVTVAVAIRNTIALQRWARWMQALGAACWFTSIVCARLLFGTTG
;
A
#
# COMPACT_ATOMS: atom_id res chain seq x y z
N MET A 1 3.82 8.13 -41.61
CA MET A 1 4.53 7.46 -40.50
C MET A 1 5.26 8.51 -39.67
N GLY A 2 4.62 9.14 -38.67
CA GLY A 2 5.29 10.23 -37.95
C GLY A 2 4.50 10.92 -36.85
N VAL A 3 3.94 10.16 -35.89
CA VAL A 3 3.34 10.74 -34.66
C VAL A 3 3.54 9.81 -33.44
N LEU A 4 4.65 9.07 -33.35
CA LEU A 4 4.94 8.21 -32.17
C LEU A 4 6.35 8.40 -31.58
N ALA A 5 7.17 9.29 -32.12
CA ALA A 5 8.58 9.40 -31.76
C ALA A 5 8.90 10.47 -30.68
N ALA A 6 7.90 10.95 -29.94
CA ALA A 6 8.13 11.97 -28.89
C ALA A 6 7.27 11.72 -27.65
N LEU A 7 7.07 10.46 -27.26
CA LEU A 7 6.85 10.23 -25.83
C LEU A 7 8.17 10.55 -25.14
N PRO A 8 8.20 11.48 -24.16
CA PRO A 8 9.42 11.74 -23.41
C PRO A 8 9.88 10.39 -22.85
N SER A 9 11.08 9.98 -23.23
CA SER A 9 11.80 8.89 -22.58
C SER A 9 11.92 9.30 -21.12
N PHE A 10 11.03 8.77 -20.29
CA PHE A 10 11.11 8.97 -18.84
C PHE A 10 12.49 8.50 -18.41
N PRO A 11 13.32 9.35 -17.79
CA PRO A 11 14.61 8.93 -17.26
C PRO A 11 14.38 7.76 -16.29
N ASP A 12 15.30 6.80 -16.28
CA ASP A 12 15.10 5.45 -15.74
C ASP A 12 14.16 5.38 -14.53
N PRO A 13 13.00 4.71 -14.67
CA PRO A 13 11.89 4.79 -13.73
C PRO A 13 12.05 3.85 -12.52
N GLY A 14 13.27 3.56 -12.07
CA GLY A 14 13.52 2.38 -11.25
C GLY A 14 12.82 2.42 -9.88
N PRO A 15 13.44 2.96 -8.83
CA PRO A 15 12.95 2.76 -7.46
C PRO A 15 11.80 3.70 -7.04
N LEU A 16 11.77 4.96 -7.51
CA LEU A 16 10.71 5.93 -7.15
C LEU A 16 9.34 5.58 -7.75
N ARG A 17 9.34 5.09 -8.99
CA ARG A 17 8.10 4.67 -9.67
C ARG A 17 7.61 3.35 -9.11
N LEU A 18 8.51 2.40 -8.79
CA LEU A 18 8.16 1.17 -8.05
C LEU A 18 7.57 1.49 -6.68
N LEU A 19 8.14 2.44 -5.93
CA LEU A 19 7.59 2.93 -4.66
C LEU A 19 6.16 3.45 -4.83
N ALA A 20 5.95 4.36 -5.78
CA ALA A 20 4.63 4.94 -6.04
C ALA A 20 3.61 3.88 -6.49
N MET A 21 3.98 3.03 -7.45
CA MET A 21 3.10 1.98 -8.00
C MET A 21 2.72 0.95 -6.93
N SER A 22 3.69 0.49 -6.13
CA SER A 22 3.43 -0.47 -5.06
C SER A 22 2.54 0.13 -3.95
N GLY A 23 2.80 1.37 -3.54
CA GLY A 23 1.92 2.11 -2.63
C GLY A 23 0.50 2.28 -3.17
N THR A 24 0.34 2.68 -4.44
CA THR A 24 -0.99 2.81 -5.07
C THR A 24 -1.71 1.48 -5.16
N LEU A 25 -1.03 0.41 -5.60
CA LEU A 25 -1.60 -0.93 -5.70
C LEU A 25 -2.08 -1.44 -4.34
N SER A 26 -1.32 -1.18 -3.28
CA SER A 26 -1.76 -1.56 -1.93
C SER A 26 -3.02 -0.83 -1.47
N LEU A 27 -3.14 0.47 -1.72
CA LEU A 27 -4.35 1.24 -1.38
C LEU A 27 -5.57 0.76 -2.19
N VAL A 28 -5.38 0.45 -3.48
CA VAL A 28 -6.42 -0.14 -4.33
C VAL A 28 -6.86 -1.50 -3.77
N ALA A 29 -5.90 -2.36 -3.39
CA ALA A 29 -6.20 -3.68 -2.84
C ALA A 29 -6.94 -3.61 -1.49
N PHE A 30 -6.53 -2.70 -0.60
CA PHE A 30 -7.25 -2.45 0.67
C PHE A 30 -8.66 -1.90 0.42
N SER A 31 -8.82 -0.99 -0.55
CA SER A 31 -10.13 -0.44 -0.92
C SER A 31 -11.05 -1.49 -1.52
N ALA A 32 -10.54 -2.33 -2.42
CA ALA A 32 -11.26 -3.44 -3.02
C ALA A 32 -11.72 -4.46 -1.96
N THR A 33 -10.84 -4.78 -1.00
CA THR A 33 -11.19 -5.62 0.15
C THR A 33 -12.32 -4.97 0.95
N LEU A 34 -12.21 -3.68 1.25
CA LEU A 34 -13.25 -2.97 2.00
C LEU A 34 -14.60 -3.01 1.28
N MET A 35 -14.66 -2.77 -0.03
CA MET A 35 -15.90 -2.85 -0.81
C MET A 35 -16.57 -4.23 -0.74
N VAL A 36 -15.78 -5.30 -0.72
CA VAL A 36 -16.32 -6.66 -0.62
C VAL A 36 -16.78 -6.99 0.79
N VAL A 37 -16.02 -6.58 1.80
CA VAL A 37 -16.39 -6.80 3.21
C VAL A 37 -17.58 -5.93 3.62
N THR A 38 -17.74 -4.71 3.09
CA THR A 38 -18.92 -3.88 3.37
C THR A 38 -20.19 -4.43 2.72
N LYS A 39 -20.05 -5.08 1.55
CA LYS A 39 -21.18 -5.66 0.82
C LYS A 39 -21.65 -7.00 1.39
N HIS A 40 -20.73 -7.80 1.96
CA HIS A 40 -21.01 -9.20 2.30
C HIS A 40 -20.58 -9.63 3.72
N GLY A 41 -19.87 -8.78 4.46
CA GLY A 41 -19.26 -9.12 5.74
C GLY A 41 -20.00 -8.59 6.97
N PRO A 42 -19.78 -9.20 8.14
CA PRO A 42 -20.32 -8.71 9.41
C PRO A 42 -19.63 -7.39 9.82
N ARG A 43 -20.37 -6.50 10.50
CA ARG A 43 -19.88 -5.17 10.93
C ARG A 43 -18.50 -5.15 11.63
N PRO A 44 -18.12 -6.15 12.46
CA PRO A 44 -16.78 -6.18 13.06
C PRO A 44 -15.65 -6.28 12.04
N GLU A 45 -15.83 -7.06 10.97
CA GLU A 45 -14.81 -7.21 9.91
C GLU A 45 -14.63 -5.91 9.13
N ILE A 46 -15.70 -5.17 8.88
CA ILE A 46 -15.63 -3.85 8.23
C ILE A 46 -14.69 -2.92 9.00
N LYS A 47 -14.84 -2.84 10.34
CA LYS A 47 -13.99 -1.99 11.18
C LYS A 47 -12.52 -2.34 11.03
N TRP A 48 -12.19 -3.63 11.09
CA TRP A 48 -10.81 -4.09 10.95
C TRP A 48 -10.23 -3.89 9.55
N THR A 49 -11.08 -3.91 8.52
CA THR A 49 -10.65 -3.74 7.12
C THR A 49 -10.43 -2.27 6.75
N ILE A 50 -11.09 -1.34 7.44
CA ILE A 50 -10.87 0.12 7.27
C ILE A 50 -9.50 0.55 7.81
N ILE A 51 -9.03 -0.07 8.90
CA ILE A 51 -7.79 0.31 9.59
C ILE A 51 -6.57 0.38 8.65
N PRO A 52 -6.20 -0.66 7.88
CA PRO A 52 -5.03 -0.61 7.01
C PRO A 52 -5.17 0.43 5.89
N LEU A 53 -6.38 0.72 5.43
CA LEU A 53 -6.63 1.78 4.45
C LEU A 53 -6.35 3.17 5.05
N LEU A 54 -6.84 3.43 6.27
CA LEU A 54 -6.61 4.70 6.97
C LEU A 54 -5.14 4.87 7.34
N LEU A 55 -4.51 3.83 7.90
CA LEU A 55 -3.10 3.87 8.26
C LEU A 55 -2.22 4.06 7.02
N GLY A 56 -2.55 3.41 5.90
CA GLY A 56 -1.87 3.62 4.63
C GLY A 56 -1.98 5.08 4.14
N ALA A 57 -3.18 5.65 4.13
CA ALA A 57 -3.39 7.04 3.74
C ALA A 57 -2.66 8.04 4.66
N ILE A 58 -2.68 7.81 5.97
CA ILE A 58 -1.94 8.61 6.97
C ILE A 58 -0.44 8.50 6.69
N THR A 59 0.07 7.30 6.42
CA THR A 59 1.50 7.08 6.12
C THR A 59 1.95 7.90 4.91
N VAL A 60 1.12 7.98 3.86
CA VAL A 60 1.36 8.84 2.69
C VAL A 60 1.34 10.32 3.07
N GLY A 61 0.37 10.77 3.89
CA GLY A 61 0.28 12.16 4.32
C GLY A 61 1.41 12.61 5.27
N PHE A 62 2.03 11.69 5.99
CA PHE A 62 3.16 11.94 6.88
C PHE A 62 4.54 11.70 6.25
N ALA A 63 4.58 11.21 5.00
CA ALA A 63 5.83 10.97 4.28
C ALA A 63 6.64 12.30 4.18
N GLY A 64 7.72 12.38 4.95
CA GLY A 64 8.64 13.53 4.97
C GLY A 64 8.61 14.42 6.22
N ARG A 65 7.63 14.29 7.13
CA ARG A 65 7.57 15.12 8.36
C ARG A 65 8.19 14.45 9.60
N ALA A 66 8.04 13.13 9.71
CA ALA A 66 8.52 12.36 10.86
C ALA A 66 8.87 10.92 10.40
N PRO A 67 10.14 10.63 10.08
CA PRO A 67 10.54 9.34 9.50
C PRO A 67 10.32 8.17 10.45
N GLU A 68 10.48 8.36 11.77
CA GLU A 68 10.25 7.32 12.78
C GLU A 68 8.77 6.96 12.90
N VAL A 69 7.91 7.98 12.96
CA VAL A 69 6.44 7.82 13.01
C VAL A 69 5.93 7.14 11.73
N HIS A 70 6.47 7.53 10.57
CA HIS A 70 6.14 6.90 9.28
C HIS A 70 6.43 5.39 9.30
N GLN A 71 7.59 4.97 9.78
CA GLN A 71 7.98 3.56 9.84
C GLN A 71 7.10 2.76 10.80
N TRP A 72 6.77 3.34 11.96
CA TRP A 72 5.90 2.69 12.92
C TRP A 72 4.48 2.48 12.35
N ILE A 73 3.88 3.52 11.76
CA ILE A 73 2.54 3.43 11.14
C ILE A 73 2.56 2.43 9.96
N ALA A 74 3.63 2.46 9.16
CA ALA A 74 3.77 1.54 8.04
C ALA A 74 3.86 0.08 8.51
N PHE A 75 4.57 -0.20 9.60
CA PHE A 75 4.63 -1.53 10.23
C PHE A 75 3.26 -1.97 10.77
N VAL A 76 2.56 -1.08 11.49
CA VAL A 76 1.20 -1.37 11.99
C VAL A 76 0.25 -1.67 10.84
N THR A 77 0.36 -0.95 9.72
CA THR A 77 -0.43 -1.20 8.50
C THR A 77 -0.25 -2.64 8.00
N VAL A 78 1.01 -3.12 7.92
CA VAL A 78 1.31 -4.50 7.51
C VAL A 78 0.77 -5.51 8.52
N ALA A 79 0.98 -5.30 9.82
CA ALA A 79 0.51 -6.22 10.86
C ALA A 79 -1.01 -6.40 10.82
N VAL A 80 -1.75 -5.29 10.67
CA VAL A 80 -3.21 -5.33 10.54
C VAL A 80 -3.65 -5.98 9.22
N ALA A 81 -2.96 -5.72 8.12
CA ALA A 81 -3.25 -6.36 6.83
C ALA A 81 -3.03 -7.89 6.88
N ILE A 82 -1.98 -8.36 7.55
CA ILE A 82 -1.72 -9.80 7.77
C ILE A 82 -2.82 -10.41 8.64
N ARG A 83 -3.19 -9.76 9.76
CA ARG A 83 -4.32 -10.19 10.59
C ARG A 83 -5.60 -10.33 9.75
N ASN A 84 -5.90 -9.33 8.92
CA ASN A 84 -7.07 -9.35 8.05
C ASN A 84 -6.98 -10.45 6.99
N THR A 85 -5.79 -10.76 6.49
CA THR A 85 -5.58 -11.89 5.57
C THR A 85 -5.98 -13.22 6.22
N ILE A 86 -5.64 -13.41 7.50
CA ILE A 86 -6.02 -14.62 8.25
C ILE A 86 -7.53 -14.67 8.52
N ALA A 87 -8.12 -13.53 8.89
CA ALA A 87 -9.53 -13.43 9.25
C ALA A 87 -10.49 -13.51 8.05
N LEU A 88 -10.10 -12.98 6.89
CA LEU A 88 -10.95 -12.92 5.70
C LEU A 88 -10.90 -14.24 4.91
N GLN A 89 -11.93 -14.46 4.08
CA GLN A 89 -12.01 -15.62 3.20
C GLN A 89 -12.02 -15.24 1.72
N ARG A 90 -11.69 -16.23 0.87
CA ARG A 90 -11.82 -16.17 -0.59
C ARG A 90 -11.09 -14.96 -1.19
N TRP A 91 -11.76 -14.21 -2.06
CA TRP A 91 -11.19 -13.10 -2.80
C TRP A 91 -10.69 -11.96 -1.90
N ALA A 92 -11.39 -11.66 -0.81
CA ALA A 92 -11.00 -10.60 0.15
C ALA A 92 -9.67 -10.93 0.85
N ARG A 93 -9.39 -12.21 1.11
CA ARG A 93 -8.08 -12.66 1.62
C ARG A 93 -6.96 -12.37 0.63
N TRP A 94 -7.15 -12.73 -0.64
CA TRP A 94 -6.14 -12.53 -1.68
C TRP A 94 -5.84 -11.05 -1.92
N MET A 95 -6.87 -10.21 -1.92
CA MET A 95 -6.69 -8.76 -2.02
C MET A 95 -5.96 -8.18 -0.81
N GLN A 96 -6.24 -8.66 0.40
CA GLN A 96 -5.46 -8.21 1.56
C GLN A 96 -4.01 -8.66 1.55
N ALA A 97 -3.75 -9.92 1.17
CA ALA A 97 -2.39 -10.43 1.04
C ALA A 97 -1.59 -9.65 0.00
N LEU A 98 -2.20 -9.36 -1.16
CA LEU A 98 -1.61 -8.53 -2.20
C LEU A 98 -1.33 -7.12 -1.69
N GLY A 99 -2.31 -6.51 -1.01
CA GLY A 99 -2.16 -5.18 -0.42
C GLY A 99 -1.02 -5.12 0.58
N ALA A 100 -0.89 -6.11 1.45
CA ALA A 100 0.21 -6.23 2.41
C ALA A 100 1.56 -6.38 1.72
N ALA A 101 1.67 -7.22 0.69
CA ALA A 101 2.92 -7.45 -0.05
C ALA A 101 3.36 -6.20 -0.83
N CYS A 102 2.43 -5.53 -1.50
CA CYS A 102 2.69 -4.27 -2.20
C CYS A 102 3.09 -3.16 -1.20
N TRP A 103 2.43 -3.07 -0.06
CA TRP A 103 2.76 -2.10 0.98
C TRP A 103 4.15 -2.35 1.57
N PHE A 104 4.49 -3.61 1.87
CA PHE A 104 5.82 -3.99 2.35
C PHE A 104 6.90 -3.65 1.32
N THR A 105 6.67 -3.95 0.05
CA THR A 105 7.58 -3.59 -1.05
C THR A 105 7.80 -2.08 -1.12
N SER A 106 6.72 -1.30 -0.99
CA SER A 106 6.79 0.17 -0.92
C SER A 106 7.67 0.65 0.24
N ILE A 107 7.51 0.09 1.45
CA ILE A 107 8.35 0.43 2.61
C ILE A 107 9.83 0.13 2.34
N VAL A 108 10.13 -1.04 1.78
CA VAL A 108 11.52 -1.45 1.46
C VAL A 108 12.11 -0.51 0.42
N CYS A 109 11.39 -0.18 -0.65
CA CYS A 109 11.83 0.80 -1.64
C CYS A 109 12.05 2.18 -1.01
N ALA A 110 11.16 2.64 -0.13
CA ALA A 110 11.33 3.91 0.58
C ALA A 110 12.58 3.90 1.46
N ARG A 111 12.85 2.81 2.18
CA ARG A 111 14.06 2.66 2.99
C ARG A 111 15.33 2.62 2.15
N LEU A 112 15.33 1.94 1.01
CA LEU A 112 16.49 1.90 0.12
C LEU A 112 16.77 3.26 -0.53
N LEU A 113 15.73 4.03 -0.83
CA LEU A 113 15.83 5.35 -1.46
C LEU A 113 16.21 6.46 -0.48
N PHE A 114 15.66 6.43 0.73
CA PHE A 114 15.75 7.53 1.70
C PHE A 114 16.50 7.17 2.99
N GLY A 115 16.91 5.91 3.16
CA GLY A 115 17.58 5.41 4.36
C GLY A 115 19.11 5.41 4.31
N THR A 116 19.74 5.85 3.21
CA THR A 116 21.20 5.93 3.07
C THR A 116 21.78 7.30 3.41
N THR A 117 20.97 8.26 3.87
CA THR A 117 21.42 9.61 4.26
C THR A 117 21.62 9.79 5.78
N GLY A 118 21.91 8.69 6.49
CA GLY A 118 22.25 8.70 7.91
C GLY A 118 23.75 8.66 8.12
#